data_AF-A0A364V8U8-F1
#
_entry.id   AF-A0A364V8U8-F1
#
_cell.length_a   1.000
_cell.length_b   1.000
_cell.length_c   1.000
_cell.angle_alpha   90.00
_cell.angle_beta   90.00
_cell.angle_gamma   90.00
#
_symmetry.space_group_name_H-M   'P 1'
#
loop_
_entity.id
_entity.type
_entity.pdbx_description
1 polymer ?
#
loop_
_entity_poly.entity_id
_entity_poly.type
_entity_poly.pdbx_seq_one_letter_code
_entity_poly.pdbx_strand_id
1 'polypeptide(L)'
;MARNPRRIPVSNNHSDGLYTDRDSFNPQVNAIPLSDVDSRSQGQGSIADLLKDASAQFSTLVRTEIELAKAEISESAKKAGIGAGLFAAAAVILAYSSFFLFFTIAEVLQTFMWRWAAFLVVFLFMLVLVAVLALIGLKQVKKIKKPEKTIESVNELKQVVPANNKQLSRGKAGRTENGMYT
;
A
#
# COMPACT_ATOMS: atom_id res chain seq x y z
N MET A 1 34.70 15.73 -63.47
CA MET A 1 33.90 14.92 -64.42
C MET A 1 34.41 13.49 -64.37
N ALA A 2 33.67 12.40 -64.48
CA ALA A 2 32.26 12.04 -64.29
C ALA A 2 32.27 10.49 -64.41
N ARG A 3 31.38 9.80 -63.68
CA ARG A 3 31.26 8.33 -63.62
C ARG A 3 31.02 7.72 -65.01
N ASN A 4 31.46 6.47 -65.23
CA ASN A 4 30.50 5.49 -65.74
C ASN A 4 30.89 4.03 -65.42
N PRO A 5 30.04 3.28 -64.68
CA PRO A 5 30.22 1.85 -64.43
C PRO A 5 29.80 0.99 -65.64
N ARG A 6 30.47 -0.16 -65.83
CA ARG A 6 30.00 -1.19 -66.76
C ARG A 6 28.84 -1.94 -66.11
N ARG A 7 27.63 -1.80 -66.66
CA ARG A 7 26.53 -2.73 -66.44
C ARG A 7 26.68 -3.88 -67.44
N ILE A 8 26.58 -5.11 -66.96
CA ILE A 8 26.31 -6.29 -67.79
C ILE A 8 25.08 -7.01 -67.22
N PRO A 9 24.20 -7.53 -68.09
CA PRO A 9 22.78 -7.63 -67.84
C PRO A 9 22.39 -8.90 -67.09
N VAL A 10 21.31 -8.77 -66.31
CA VAL A 10 20.54 -9.88 -65.78
C VAL A 10 19.77 -10.49 -66.96
N SER A 11 20.05 -11.75 -67.27
CA SER A 11 19.27 -12.58 -68.19
C SER A 11 18.58 -13.67 -67.37
N ASN A 12 17.26 -13.70 -67.49
CA ASN A 12 16.31 -14.50 -66.73
C ASN A 12 16.21 -15.96 -67.22
N ASN A 13 15.55 -16.77 -66.38
CA ASN A 13 14.83 -18.02 -66.65
C ASN A 13 15.64 -19.31 -66.86
N HIS A 14 15.28 -20.46 -66.30
CA HIS A 14 14.18 -20.84 -65.40
C HIS A 14 14.50 -22.24 -64.81
N SER A 15 13.93 -22.52 -63.64
CA SER A 15 13.52 -23.83 -63.11
C SER A 15 14.49 -25.03 -63.20
N ASP A 16 15.07 -25.44 -62.08
CA ASP A 16 14.53 -26.60 -61.33
C ASP A 16 15.34 -26.92 -60.06
N GLY A 17 14.62 -27.14 -58.95
CA GLY A 17 15.16 -27.69 -57.70
C GLY A 17 14.98 -26.79 -56.47
N LEU A 18 13.75 -26.64 -55.98
CA LEU A 18 13.41 -25.83 -54.80
C LEU A 18 13.84 -26.42 -53.43
N TYR A 19 14.65 -27.49 -53.40
CA TYR A 19 15.03 -28.16 -52.13
C TYR A 19 16.44 -28.77 -52.07
N THR A 20 17.38 -28.40 -52.95
CA THR A 20 18.74 -28.95 -52.88
C THR A 20 19.81 -27.88 -53.10
N ASP A 21 19.94 -26.98 -52.13
CA ASP A 21 21.22 -26.32 -51.89
C ASP A 21 21.60 -26.59 -50.43
N ARG A 22 22.37 -27.66 -50.22
CA ARG A 22 22.74 -28.17 -48.90
C ARG A 22 24.16 -27.79 -48.46
N ASP A 23 24.89 -27.02 -49.27
CA ASP A 23 26.35 -26.93 -49.06
C ASP A 23 26.91 -25.52 -48.76
N SER A 24 26.09 -24.52 -48.45
CA SER A 24 26.65 -23.20 -48.07
C SER A 24 25.79 -22.38 -47.10
N PHE A 25 25.32 -23.00 -46.01
CA PHE A 25 24.86 -22.25 -44.84
C PHE A 25 25.91 -22.36 -43.72
N ASN A 26 26.77 -21.33 -43.60
CA ASN A 26 27.71 -21.18 -42.48
C ASN A 26 27.20 -20.08 -41.54
N PRO A 27 26.27 -20.39 -40.62
CA PRO A 27 25.77 -19.41 -39.66
C PRO A 27 26.93 -18.99 -38.73
N GLN A 28 27.46 -17.78 -38.92
CA GLN A 28 28.33 -17.14 -37.93
C GLN A 28 27.46 -16.76 -36.73
N VAL A 29 27.23 -17.74 -35.85
CA VAL A 29 26.71 -17.49 -34.52
C VAL A 29 27.81 -16.78 -33.75
N ASN A 30 27.53 -15.55 -33.30
CA ASN A 30 28.31 -14.96 -32.22
C ASN A 30 28.22 -15.94 -31.07
N ALA A 31 29.25 -16.76 -30.88
CA ALA A 31 29.36 -17.60 -29.71
C ALA A 31 29.32 -16.64 -28.54
N ILE A 32 28.20 -16.66 -27.81
CA ILE A 32 28.10 -16.04 -26.51
C ILE A 32 29.34 -16.53 -25.78
N PRO A 33 30.25 -15.65 -25.32
CA PRO A 33 31.37 -16.12 -24.53
C PRO A 33 30.75 -16.90 -23.39
N LEU A 34 31.04 -18.20 -23.34
CA LEU A 34 30.88 -18.99 -22.14
C LEU A 34 31.90 -18.42 -21.15
N SER A 35 31.64 -17.22 -20.63
CA SER A 35 31.90 -17.01 -19.23
C SER A 35 31.05 -18.07 -18.57
N ASP A 36 31.69 -19.15 -18.12
CA ASP A 36 31.10 -20.01 -17.13
C ASP A 36 30.43 -19.07 -16.14
N VAL A 37 29.09 -19.03 -16.17
CA VAL A 37 28.34 -18.56 -15.01
C VAL A 37 28.85 -19.51 -13.97
N ASP A 38 29.77 -19.03 -13.12
CA ASP A 38 30.46 -19.80 -12.11
C ASP A 38 29.51 -20.89 -11.66
N SER A 39 29.77 -22.10 -12.17
CA SER A 39 29.16 -23.28 -11.63
C SER A 39 29.76 -23.29 -10.24
N ARG A 40 29.04 -22.69 -9.28
CA ARG A 40 29.35 -22.79 -7.85
C ARG A 40 29.71 -24.24 -7.67
N SER A 41 31.00 -24.49 -7.46
CA SER A 41 31.60 -25.82 -7.46
C SER A 41 30.61 -26.82 -6.88
N GLN A 42 30.13 -27.76 -7.72
CA GLN A 42 29.33 -28.88 -7.23
C GLN A 42 30.21 -29.65 -6.24
N GLY A 43 30.07 -29.34 -4.96
CA GLY A 43 30.80 -30.07 -3.92
C GLY A 43 30.89 -29.44 -2.54
N GLN A 44 30.82 -28.11 -2.36
CA GLN A 44 30.92 -27.50 -1.02
C GLN A 44 30.14 -26.18 -0.92
N GLY A 45 28.83 -26.20 -1.18
CA GLY A 45 27.96 -25.29 -0.43
C GLY A 45 27.87 -25.85 0.98
N SER A 46 28.51 -25.22 1.96
CA SER A 46 28.32 -25.64 3.35
C SER A 46 26.82 -25.59 3.68
N ILE A 47 26.34 -26.41 4.62
CA ILE A 47 24.98 -26.27 5.19
C ILE A 47 24.74 -24.80 5.62
N ALA A 48 25.82 -24.10 6.02
CA ALA A 48 25.81 -22.69 6.33
C ALA A 48 25.43 -21.78 5.13
N ASP A 49 25.87 -22.10 3.91
CA ASP A 49 25.59 -21.31 2.71
C ASP A 49 24.15 -21.51 2.24
N LEU A 50 23.62 -22.73 2.32
CA LEU A 50 22.21 -23.02 2.00
C LEU A 50 21.26 -22.31 2.96
N LEU A 51 21.59 -22.31 4.26
CA LEU A 51 20.79 -21.60 5.27
C LEU A 51 20.85 -20.08 5.06
N LYS A 52 22.02 -19.54 4.69
CA LYS A 52 22.20 -18.12 4.39
C LYS A 52 21.40 -17.70 3.15
N ASP A 53 21.42 -18.50 2.09
CA ASP A 53 20.65 -18.24 0.86
C ASP A 53 19.13 -18.37 1.12
N ALA A 54 18.69 -19.40 1.84
CA ALA A 54 17.27 -19.57 2.21
C ALA A 54 16.76 -18.42 3.09
N SER A 55 17.55 -17.98 4.07
CA SER A 55 17.22 -16.84 4.93
C SER A 55 17.14 -15.53 4.13
N ALA A 56 18.01 -15.34 3.13
CA ALA A 56 17.99 -14.18 2.25
C ALA A 56 16.74 -14.16 1.35
N GLN A 57 16.34 -15.32 0.81
CA GLN A 57 15.12 -15.46 0.01
C GLN A 57 13.85 -15.21 0.83
N PHE A 58 13.79 -15.77 2.05
CA PHE A 58 12.66 -15.51 2.96
C PHE A 58 12.55 -14.02 3.31
N SER A 59 13.67 -13.37 3.63
CA SER A 59 13.70 -11.92 3.88
C SER A 59 13.24 -11.10 2.67
N THR A 60 13.54 -11.58 1.47
CA THR A 60 13.12 -10.95 0.21
C THR A 60 11.61 -11.09 0.01
N LEU A 61 11.05 -12.30 0.18
CA LEU A 61 9.60 -12.54 0.10
C LEU A 61 8.82 -11.68 1.09
N VAL A 62 9.23 -11.68 2.36
CA VAL A 62 8.57 -10.86 3.39
C VAL A 62 8.61 -9.39 3.03
N ARG A 63 9.76 -8.89 2.56
CA ARG A 63 9.88 -7.49 2.15
C ARG A 63 8.99 -7.17 0.95
N THR A 64 8.92 -8.05 -0.05
CA THR A 64 8.05 -7.88 -1.22
C THR A 64 6.58 -7.86 -0.82
N GLU A 65 6.14 -8.76 0.06
CA GLU A 65 4.77 -8.79 0.56
C GLU A 65 4.41 -7.50 1.32
N ILE A 66 5.35 -6.98 2.12
CA ILE A 66 5.19 -5.69 2.81
C ILE A 66 5.13 -4.54 1.82
N GLU A 67 5.98 -4.53 0.80
CA GLU A 67 5.99 -3.49 -0.24
C GLU A 67 4.69 -3.50 -1.04
N LEU A 68 4.14 -4.67 -1.35
CA LEU A 68 2.84 -4.85 -2.00
C LEU A 68 1.70 -4.38 -1.10
N ALA A 69 1.65 -4.85 0.15
CA ALA A 69 0.65 -4.43 1.13
C ALA A 69 0.70 -2.92 1.38
N LYS A 70 1.90 -2.33 1.43
CA LYS A 70 2.08 -0.89 1.54
C LYS A 70 1.53 -0.17 0.31
N ALA A 71 1.77 -0.69 -0.90
CA ALA A 71 1.22 -0.10 -2.12
C ALA A 71 -0.31 -0.13 -2.09
N GLU A 72 -0.93 -1.27 -1.79
CA GLU A 72 -2.38 -1.44 -1.75
C GLU A 72 -3.05 -0.58 -0.66
N ILE A 73 -2.47 -0.55 0.54
CA ILE A 73 -2.92 0.30 1.64
C ILE A 73 -2.74 1.77 1.26
N SER A 74 -1.63 2.16 0.63
CA SER A 74 -1.39 3.56 0.26
C SER A 74 -2.38 4.06 -0.80
N GLU A 75 -2.73 3.23 -1.77
CA GLU A 75 -3.72 3.57 -2.79
C GLU A 75 -5.13 3.69 -2.16
N SER A 76 -5.48 2.72 -1.30
CA SER A 76 -6.74 2.73 -0.55
C SER A 76 -6.85 3.95 0.36
N ALA A 77 -5.78 4.28 1.09
CA ALA A 77 -5.70 5.44 1.97
C ALA A 77 -5.83 6.76 1.20
N LYS A 78 -5.23 6.86 0.01
CA LYS A 78 -5.37 8.04 -0.85
C LYS A 78 -6.81 8.23 -1.32
N LYS A 79 -7.45 7.17 -1.81
CA LYS A 79 -8.86 7.21 -2.24
C LYS A 79 -9.79 7.54 -1.06
N ALA A 80 -9.58 6.89 0.08
CA ALA A 80 -10.33 7.18 1.31
C ALA A 80 -10.12 8.63 1.77
N GLY A 81 -8.89 9.15 1.69
CA GLY A 81 -8.57 10.54 2.05
C GLY A 81 -9.25 11.57 1.14
N ILE A 82 -9.25 11.32 -0.18
CA ILE A 82 -9.99 12.17 -1.14
C ILE A 82 -11.49 12.11 -0.84
N GLY A 83 -12.04 10.90 -0.66
CA GLY A 83 -13.46 10.73 -0.33
C GLY A 83 -13.85 11.45 0.96
N ALA A 84 -13.07 11.27 2.03
CA ALA A 84 -13.29 11.95 3.29
C ALA A 84 -13.19 13.48 3.16
N GLY A 85 -12.20 13.98 2.39
CA GLY A 85 -12.06 15.40 2.10
C GLY A 85 -13.26 15.98 1.35
N LEU A 86 -13.76 15.28 0.33
CA LEU A 86 -14.95 15.68 -0.42
C LEU A 86 -16.21 15.66 0.46
N PHE A 87 -16.39 14.62 1.29
CA PHE A 87 -17.51 14.57 2.24
C PHE A 87 -17.43 15.67 3.29
N ALA A 88 -16.24 15.99 3.79
CA ALA A 88 -16.05 17.11 4.72
C ALA A 88 -16.41 18.44 4.05
N ALA A 89 -15.92 18.68 2.83
CA ALA A 89 -16.27 19.88 2.07
C ALA A 89 -17.77 19.98 1.80
N ALA A 90 -18.40 18.88 1.38
CA ALA A 90 -19.84 18.81 1.14
C ALA A 90 -20.64 19.06 2.44
N ALA A 91 -20.20 18.51 3.57
CA ALA A 91 -20.84 18.74 4.87
C ALA A 91 -20.76 20.20 5.29
N VAL A 92 -19.62 20.86 5.08
CA VAL A 92 -19.46 22.31 5.35
C VAL A 92 -20.37 23.13 4.46
N ILE A 93 -20.39 22.87 3.15
CA ILE A 93 -21.27 23.56 2.20
C ILE A 93 -22.73 23.38 2.60
N LEU A 94 -23.15 22.14 2.88
CA LEU A 94 -24.50 21.83 3.31
C LEU A 94 -24.87 22.53 4.63
N ALA A 95 -23.94 22.61 5.58
CA ALA A 95 -24.16 23.32 6.84
C ALA A 95 -24.40 24.83 6.61
N TYR A 96 -23.60 25.47 5.76
CA TYR A 96 -23.81 26.88 5.41
C TYR A 96 -25.07 27.11 4.56
N SER A 97 -25.35 26.26 3.57
CA SER A 97 -26.56 26.32 2.74
C SER A 97 -27.84 26.09 3.55
N SER A 98 -27.77 25.34 4.66
CA SER A 98 -28.92 25.11 5.53
C SER A 98 -29.48 26.40 6.12
N PHE A 99 -28.65 27.41 6.41
CA PHE A 99 -29.15 28.73 6.85
C PHE A 99 -30.09 29.34 5.80
N PHE A 100 -29.66 29.36 4.54
CA PHE A 100 -30.48 29.86 3.43
C PHE A 100 -31.76 29.06 3.25
N LEU A 101 -31.70 27.73 3.38
CA LEU A 101 -32.89 26.87 3.33
C LEU A 101 -33.91 27.27 4.41
N PHE A 102 -33.48 27.45 5.66
CA PHE A 102 -34.38 27.85 6.74
C PHE A 102 -34.92 29.28 6.57
N PHE A 103 -34.11 30.21 6.06
CA PHE A 103 -34.61 31.54 5.66
C PHE A 103 -35.68 31.44 4.58
N THR A 104 -35.46 30.64 3.53
CA THR A 104 -36.45 30.43 2.47
C THR A 104 -37.74 29.84 3.04
N ILE A 105 -37.66 28.85 3.93
CA ILE A 105 -38.85 28.28 4.58
C ILE A 105 -39.59 29.34 5.40
N ALA A 106 -38.88 30.15 6.19
CA ALA A 106 -39.49 31.21 6.99
C ALA A 106 -40.15 32.29 6.11
N GLU A 107 -39.48 32.70 5.03
CA GLU A 107 -39.99 33.69 4.07
C GLU A 107 -41.22 33.18 3.30
N VAL A 108 -41.26 31.89 2.94
CA VAL A 108 -42.45 31.26 2.36
C VAL A 108 -43.57 31.22 3.39
N LEU A 109 -43.28 30.81 4.63
CA LEU A 109 -44.28 30.67 5.69
C LEU A 109 -44.90 32.02 6.09
N GLN A 110 -44.16 33.13 5.94
CA GLN A 110 -44.67 34.47 6.18
C GLN A 110 -45.86 34.85 5.27
N THR A 111 -46.05 34.18 4.12
CA THR A 111 -47.22 34.44 3.27
C THR A 111 -48.54 34.03 3.94
N PHE A 112 -48.47 33.14 4.93
CA PHE A 112 -49.63 32.61 5.66
C PHE A 112 -49.80 33.22 7.07
N MET A 113 -48.78 33.88 7.63
CA MET A 113 -48.79 34.39 9.01
C MET A 113 -47.81 35.55 9.21
N TRP A 114 -47.84 36.18 10.38
CA TRP A 114 -46.91 37.27 10.70
C TRP A 114 -45.45 36.82 10.57
N ARG A 115 -44.61 37.68 9.98
CA ARG A 115 -43.18 37.40 9.75
C ARG A 115 -42.47 36.87 11.00
N TRP A 116 -42.62 37.53 12.16
CA TRP A 116 -41.98 37.08 13.40
C TRP A 116 -42.42 35.67 13.83
N ALA A 117 -43.70 35.32 13.63
CA ALA A 117 -44.25 34.02 13.98
C ALA A 117 -43.71 32.92 13.06
N ALA A 118 -43.55 33.21 11.76
CA ALA A 118 -42.95 32.27 10.81
C ALA A 118 -41.52 31.88 11.20
N PHE A 119 -40.68 32.86 11.56
CA PHE A 119 -39.32 32.59 12.06
C PHE A 119 -39.32 31.79 13.37
N LEU A 120 -40.26 32.06 14.29
CA LEU A 120 -40.39 31.31 15.54
C LEU A 120 -40.77 29.85 15.29
N VAL A 121 -41.69 29.58 14.35
CA VAL A 121 -42.08 28.20 13.98
C VAL A 121 -40.89 27.44 13.41
N VAL A 122 -40.12 28.05 12.50
CA VAL A 122 -38.91 27.41 11.92
C VAL A 122 -37.86 27.15 13.01
N PHE A 123 -37.68 28.09 13.95
CA PHE A 123 -36.79 27.90 15.08
C PHE A 123 -37.19 26.69 15.95
N LEU A 124 -38.47 26.58 16.31
CA LEU A 124 -38.97 25.43 17.07
C LEU A 124 -38.80 24.11 16.31
N PHE A 125 -39.06 24.12 15.00
CA PHE A 125 -38.80 22.97 14.13
C PHE A 125 -37.33 22.54 14.17
N MET A 126 -36.38 23.49 14.13
CA MET A 126 -34.96 23.19 14.25
C MET A 126 -34.60 22.58 15.60
N LEU A 127 -35.17 23.05 16.71
CA LEU A 127 -34.94 22.45 18.03
C LEU A 127 -35.39 20.99 18.09
N VAL A 128 -36.57 20.69 17.52
CA VAL A 128 -37.07 19.32 17.43
C VAL A 128 -36.14 18.46 16.55
N LEU A 129 -35.70 18.98 15.41
CA LEU A 129 -34.79 18.29 14.51
C LEU A 129 -33.44 17.98 15.19
N VAL A 130 -32.87 18.94 15.92
CA VAL A 130 -31.65 18.75 16.72
C VAL A 130 -31.86 17.70 17.79
N ALA A 131 -32.97 17.73 18.53
CA ALA A 131 -33.26 16.74 19.56
C ALA A 131 -33.33 15.32 18.97
N VAL A 132 -34.01 15.13 17.83
CA VAL A 132 -34.11 13.84 17.16
C VAL A 132 -32.74 13.35 16.69
N LEU A 133 -31.95 14.21 16.02
CA LEU A 133 -30.61 13.86 15.54
C LEU A 133 -29.67 13.52 16.70
N ALA A 134 -29.70 14.29 17.80
CA ALA A 134 -28.90 14.03 18.98
C ALA A 134 -29.25 12.68 19.63
N LEU A 135 -30.55 12.35 19.72
CA LEU A 135 -31.00 11.06 20.25
C LEU A 135 -30.56 9.89 19.37
N ILE A 136 -30.71 10.01 18.04
CA ILE A 136 -30.24 8.99 17.10
C ILE A 136 -28.72 8.82 17.22
N GLY A 137 -27.97 9.93 17.21
CA GLY A 137 -26.52 9.93 17.37
C GLY A 137 -26.09 9.24 18.67
N LEU A 138 -26.73 9.58 19.79
CA LEU A 138 -26.44 8.96 21.08
C LEU A 138 -26.74 7.46 21.07
N LYS A 139 -27.83 7.01 20.43
CA LYS A 139 -28.14 5.58 20.27
C LYS A 139 -27.11 4.87 19.41
N GLN A 140 -26.60 5.50 18.35
CA GLN A 140 -25.57 4.91 17.50
C GLN A 140 -24.24 4.80 18.24
N VAL A 141 -23.81 5.83 18.97
CA VAL A 141 -22.59 5.79 19.79
C VAL A 141 -22.69 4.69 20.86
N LYS A 142 -23.84 4.57 21.53
CA LYS A 142 -24.07 3.52 22.56
C LYS A 142 -24.03 2.09 22.00
N LYS A 143 -24.27 1.89 20.71
CA LYS A 143 -24.20 0.57 20.06
C LYS A 143 -22.77 0.15 19.71
N ILE A 144 -21.81 1.08 19.72
CA ILE A 144 -20.41 0.76 19.43
C ILE A 144 -19.87 -0.05 20.62
N LYS A 145 -19.74 -1.36 20.43
CA LYS A 145 -19.10 -2.24 21.41
C LYS A 145 -17.63 -1.87 21.53
N LYS A 146 -17.10 -1.82 22.76
CA LYS A 146 -15.66 -1.65 22.98
C LYS A 146 -14.92 -2.82 22.31
N PRO A 147 -13.75 -2.61 21.70
CA PRO A 147 -12.98 -3.68 21.08
C PRO A 147 -12.30 -4.55 22.16
N GLU A 148 -13.10 -5.36 22.86
CA GLU A 148 -12.67 -6.18 24.00
C GLU A 148 -11.53 -7.12 23.63
N LYS A 149 -11.59 -7.73 22.44
CA LYS A 149 -10.55 -8.65 21.95
C LYS A 149 -9.21 -7.98 21.68
N THR A 150 -9.22 -6.73 21.22
CA THR A 150 -7.99 -5.93 21.04
C THR A 150 -7.42 -5.49 22.39
N ILE A 151 -8.28 -5.22 23.36
CA ILE A 151 -7.85 -4.85 24.72
C ILE A 151 -7.27 -6.08 25.44
N GLU A 152 -7.91 -7.25 25.32
CA GLU A 152 -7.40 -8.53 25.86
C GLU A 152 -6.02 -8.87 25.27
N SER A 153 -5.87 -8.84 23.94
CA SER A 153 -4.59 -9.18 23.30
C SER A 153 -3.46 -8.21 23.66
N VAL A 154 -3.74 -6.91 23.78
CA VAL A 154 -2.75 -5.92 24.25
C VAL A 154 -2.38 -6.13 25.73
N ASN A 155 -3.33 -6.54 26.56
CA ASN A 155 -3.08 -6.84 27.97
C ASN A 155 -2.25 -8.12 28.14
N GLU A 156 -2.56 -9.17 27.38
CA GLU A 156 -1.75 -10.39 27.33
C GLU A 156 -0.33 -10.07 26.86
N LEU A 157 -0.16 -9.29 25.78
CA LEU A 157 1.16 -8.84 25.28
C LEU A 157 1.98 -8.11 26.35
N LYS A 158 1.34 -7.26 27.18
CA LYS A 158 1.99 -6.60 28.32
C LYS A 158 2.45 -7.59 29.40
N GLN A 159 1.78 -8.73 29.52
CA GLN A 159 2.09 -9.77 30.49
C GLN A 159 3.24 -10.69 30.03
N VAL A 160 3.37 -10.92 28.71
CA VAL A 160 4.44 -11.74 28.12
C VAL A 160 5.71 -10.96 27.79
N VAL A 161 5.66 -9.62 27.75
CA VAL A 161 6.85 -8.76 27.61
C VAL A 161 7.27 -8.25 28.99
N PRO A 162 8.09 -8.99 29.75
CA PRO A 162 8.69 -8.46 30.97
C PRO A 162 9.64 -7.33 30.56
N ALA A 163 9.36 -6.11 31.03
CA ALA A 163 10.31 -5.00 31.01
C ALA A 163 11.47 -5.31 31.98
N ASN A 164 12.24 -6.36 31.71
CA ASN A 164 13.31 -6.83 32.59
C ASN A 164 14.65 -6.26 32.12
N ASN A 165 14.74 -4.93 32.14
CA ASN A 165 15.97 -4.17 31.93
C ASN A 165 16.87 -4.12 33.19
N LYS A 166 16.60 -4.94 34.22
CA LYS A 166 17.43 -5.01 35.45
C LYS A 166 18.39 -6.20 35.50
N GLN A 167 18.28 -7.17 34.58
CA GLN A 167 19.07 -8.41 34.65
C GLN A 167 20.41 -8.33 33.90
N LEU A 168 20.56 -7.37 32.97
CA LEU A 168 21.82 -7.15 32.24
C LEU A 168 22.89 -6.41 33.07
N SER A 169 22.53 -5.75 34.19
CA SER A 169 23.49 -5.08 35.08
C SER A 169 23.98 -5.97 36.24
N ARG A 170 23.31 -7.11 36.53
CA ARG A 170 23.66 -7.97 37.68
C ARG A 170 24.61 -9.12 37.33
N GLY A 171 24.80 -9.42 36.04
CA GLY A 171 25.68 -10.50 35.56
C GLY A 171 27.14 -10.10 35.28
N LYS A 172 27.49 -8.80 35.33
CA LYS A 172 28.84 -8.32 35.00
C LYS A 172 29.67 -7.84 36.21
N ALA A 173 29.12 -7.88 37.41
CA ALA A 173 29.77 -7.36 38.63
C ALA A 173 30.37 -8.45 39.55
N GLY A 174 30.48 -9.70 39.10
CA GLY A 174 30.84 -10.83 39.97
C GLY A 174 31.94 -11.76 39.49
N ARG A 175 32.84 -11.33 38.59
CA ARG A 175 33.92 -12.22 38.08
C ARG A 175 35.33 -11.64 38.10
N THR A 176 35.59 -10.63 38.91
CA THR A 176 36.94 -10.16 39.17
C THR A 176 37.09 -9.87 40.65
N GLU A 177 37.47 -10.87 41.43
CA GLU A 177 38.48 -10.68 42.46
C GLU A 177 38.93 -12.02 43.07
N ASN A 178 40.25 -12.23 42.94
CA ASN A 178 41.14 -12.81 43.94
C ASN A 178 41.12 -14.33 44.18
N GLY A 179 42.12 -14.99 43.59
CA GLY A 179 42.68 -16.24 44.11
C GLY A 179 44.06 -16.51 43.54
N MET A 180 45.10 -16.27 44.37
CA MET A 180 46.45 -16.90 44.47
C MET A 180 47.24 -17.18 43.16
N TYR A 181 48.53 -16.84 43.01
CA TYR A 181 49.72 -17.19 43.80
C TYR A 181 50.76 -16.04 43.64
N THR A 182 51.44 -15.55 44.69
CA THR A 182 52.81 -15.94 45.11
C THR A 182 53.72 -16.48 44.01
#